data_AF-A0A5C4NCF4-F1
#
_entry.id   AF-A0A5C4NCF4-F1
#
_cell.length_a   1.000
_cell.length_b   1.000
_cell.length_c   1.000
_cell.angle_alpha   90.00
_cell.angle_beta   90.00
_cell.angle_gamma   90.00
#
_symmetry.space_group_name_H-M   'P 1'
#
loop_
_entity.id
_entity.type
_entity.pdbx_description
1 polymer ?
#
loop_
_entity_poly.entity_id
_entity_poly.type
_entity_poly.pdbx_seq_one_letter_code
_entity_poly.pdbx_strand_id
1 'polypeptide(L)'
;MGGQLCFRGKQQFRLTELGQATYDGALKLFRDLEDFNRRIAAVRGGLSGWRLSGTSDGTMTDDRLGIQAAINQFLTPDTDVFVDLSLDIRSELERQVADGERDVVIGPLSRKAPGVV
;
A
#
# COMPACT_ATOMS: atom_id res chain seq x y z
N MET A 1 -22.43 -20.23 10.41
CA MET A 1 -22.47 -18.89 11.04
C MET A 1 -23.10 -17.94 10.04
N GLY A 2 -24.06 -17.15 10.45
CA GLY A 2 -24.74 -16.21 9.56
C GLY A 2 -25.35 -15.09 10.40
N GLY A 3 -25.15 -13.86 9.96
CA GLY A 3 -25.67 -12.67 10.61
C GLY A 3 -25.56 -11.49 9.67
N GLN A 4 -26.39 -10.49 9.92
CA GLN A 4 -26.39 -9.29 9.09
C GLN A 4 -25.09 -8.52 9.31
N LEU A 5 -24.31 -8.32 8.24
CA LEU A 5 -23.03 -7.59 8.28
C LEU A 5 -23.22 -6.09 8.05
N CYS A 6 -24.29 -5.69 7.39
CA CYS A 6 -24.55 -4.29 7.11
C CYS A 6 -26.04 -3.97 7.17
N PHE A 7 -26.33 -2.75 7.60
CA PHE A 7 -27.59 -2.09 7.35
C PHE A 7 -27.49 -1.39 5.99
N ARG A 8 -28.34 -1.80 5.03
CA ARG A 8 -28.41 -1.19 3.70
C ARG A 8 -29.70 -0.38 3.57
N GLY A 9 -29.61 0.94 3.67
CA GLY A 9 -30.71 1.88 3.45
C GLY A 9 -30.60 2.63 2.11
N LYS A 10 -31.66 3.33 1.70
CA LYS A 10 -31.73 4.07 0.41
C LYS A 10 -30.66 5.17 0.23
N GLN A 11 -30.01 5.63 1.30
CA GLN A 11 -28.94 6.64 1.24
C GLN A 11 -27.73 6.36 2.14
N GLN A 12 -27.73 5.28 2.93
CA GLN A 12 -26.66 5.02 3.89
C GLN A 12 -26.36 3.52 4.01
N PHE A 13 -25.07 3.21 3.99
CA PHE A 13 -24.51 1.91 4.31
C PHE A 13 -23.79 2.02 5.65
N ARG A 14 -24.13 1.15 6.61
CA ARG A 14 -23.47 1.10 7.92
C ARG A 14 -23.21 -0.35 8.29
N LEU A 15 -22.00 -0.64 8.77
CA LEU A 15 -21.68 -1.96 9.30
C LEU A 15 -22.41 -2.22 10.62
N THR A 16 -22.83 -3.46 10.82
CA THR A 16 -23.24 -3.94 12.15
C THR A 16 -21.98 -4.21 12.99
N GLU A 17 -22.10 -4.45 14.30
CA GLU A 17 -20.94 -4.89 15.11
C GLU A 17 -20.31 -6.17 14.54
N LEU A 18 -21.14 -7.12 14.10
CA LEU A 18 -20.68 -8.33 13.42
C LEU A 18 -19.99 -8.02 12.09
N GLY A 19 -20.53 -7.06 11.33
CA GLY A 19 -19.93 -6.56 10.10
C GLY A 19 -18.56 -5.94 10.31
N GLN A 20 -18.41 -5.14 11.36
CA GLN A 20 -17.14 -4.52 11.72
C GLN A 20 -16.10 -5.58 12.12
N ALA A 21 -16.47 -6.49 13.03
CA ALA A 21 -15.58 -7.57 13.43
C ALA A 21 -15.17 -8.48 12.25
N THR A 22 -16.10 -8.74 11.32
CA THR A 22 -15.82 -9.51 10.10
C THR A 22 -14.90 -8.74 9.15
N TYR A 23 -15.13 -7.44 8.98
CA TYR A 23 -14.30 -6.57 8.16
C TYR A 23 -12.86 -6.49 8.69
N ASP A 24 -12.70 -6.26 9.99
CA ASP A 24 -11.38 -6.20 10.64
C ASP A 24 -10.65 -7.56 10.54
N GLY A 25 -11.38 -8.66 10.73
CA GLY A 25 -10.83 -10.01 10.55
C GLY A 25 -10.39 -10.30 9.12
N ALA A 26 -11.16 -9.83 8.12
CA ALA A 26 -10.80 -9.97 6.71
C ALA A 26 -9.56 -9.14 6.36
N LEU A 27 -9.48 -7.89 6.83
CA LEU A 27 -8.28 -7.05 6.66
C LEU A 27 -7.05 -7.71 7.25
N LYS A 28 -7.16 -8.24 8.47
CA LYS A 28 -6.06 -9.00 9.11
C LYS A 28 -5.63 -10.18 8.26
N LEU A 29 -6.58 -10.96 7.73
CA LEU A 29 -6.29 -12.12 6.88
C LEU A 29 -5.52 -11.71 5.62
N PHE A 30 -5.92 -10.62 4.97
CA PHE A 30 -5.22 -10.11 3.80
C PHE A 30 -3.77 -9.72 4.13
N ARG A 31 -3.56 -9.01 5.24
CA ARG A 31 -2.20 -8.66 5.71
C ARG A 31 -1.36 -9.90 6.01
N ASP A 32 -1.93 -10.88 6.71
CA ASP A 32 -1.24 -12.13 7.04
C ASP A 32 -0.87 -12.92 5.76
N LEU A 33 -1.72 -12.86 4.72
CA LEU A 33 -1.45 -13.49 3.42
C LEU A 33 -0.32 -12.78 2.67
N GLU A 34 -0.28 -11.45 2.71
CA GLU A 34 0.82 -10.67 2.14
C GLU A 34 2.15 -10.95 2.83
N ASP A 35 2.15 -11.00 4.17
CA ASP A 35 3.32 -11.38 4.97
C ASP A 35 3.82 -12.79 4.62
N PHE A 36 2.90 -13.72 4.43
CA PHE A 36 3.23 -15.07 3.99
C PHE A 36 3.91 -15.05 2.61
N ASN A 37 3.34 -14.35 1.63
CA ASN A 37 3.93 -14.23 0.29
C ASN A 37 5.31 -13.57 0.34
N ARG A 38 5.49 -12.51 1.14
CA ARG A 38 6.79 -11.85 1.37
C ARG A 38 7.83 -12.83 1.92
N ARG A 39 7.47 -13.65 2.91
CA ARG A 39 8.39 -14.66 3.49
C ARG A 39 8.79 -15.72 2.47
N ILE A 40 7.85 -16.20 1.66
CA ILE A 40 8.14 -17.19 0.61
C ILE A 40 9.02 -16.60 -0.49
N ALA A 41 8.77 -15.35 -0.89
CA ALA A 41 9.61 -14.63 -1.85
C ALA A 41 11.05 -14.46 -1.35
N ALA A 42 11.21 -14.03 -0.09
CA ALA A 42 12.53 -13.88 0.55
C ALA A 42 13.33 -15.20 0.59
N VAL A 43 12.66 -16.34 0.81
CA VAL A 43 13.30 -17.66 0.81
C VAL A 43 13.69 -18.13 -0.61
N ARG A 44 12.94 -17.71 -1.63
CA ARG A 44 13.23 -18.05 -3.04
C ARG A 44 14.32 -17.16 -3.67
N GLY A 45 14.84 -16.17 -2.94
CA GLY A 45 15.87 -15.26 -3.44
C GLY A 45 15.35 -14.14 -4.35
N GLY A 46 14.03 -14.03 -4.52
CA GLY A 46 13.40 -12.92 -5.20
C GLY A 46 13.01 -11.87 -4.19
N LEU A 47 13.62 -10.69 -4.23
CA LEU A 47 13.06 -9.48 -3.63
C LEU A 47 11.83 -9.06 -4.46
N SER A 48 10.78 -9.89 -4.48
CA SER A 48 9.68 -9.73 -5.41
C SER A 48 8.64 -8.73 -4.90
N GLY A 49 8.66 -7.53 -5.47
CA GLY A 49 7.57 -6.56 -5.41
C GLY A 49 7.77 -5.45 -4.38
N TRP A 50 8.03 -4.25 -4.86
CA TRP A 50 7.99 -3.03 -4.05
C TRP A 50 6.76 -2.22 -4.44
N ARG A 51 5.93 -1.86 -3.45
CA ARG A 51 4.77 -0.99 -3.68
C ARG A 51 5.19 0.45 -3.43
N LEU A 52 5.27 1.23 -4.51
CA LEU A 52 5.76 2.60 -4.49
C LEU A 52 4.59 3.54 -4.74
N SER A 53 4.16 4.31 -3.73
CA SER A 53 3.09 5.28 -3.94
C SER A 53 3.65 6.69 -4.13
N GLY A 54 3.16 7.38 -5.16
CA GLY A 54 3.44 8.81 -5.37
C GLY A 54 2.41 9.68 -4.63
N THR A 55 2.83 10.87 -4.19
CA THR A 55 1.92 11.89 -3.68
C THR A 55 1.54 12.90 -4.76
N SER A 56 0.44 13.63 -4.48
CA SER A 56 -0.12 14.80 -5.19
C SER A 56 0.55 15.20 -6.50
N ASP A 57 -0.31 15.24 -7.53
CA ASP A 57 -0.07 15.62 -8.92
C ASP A 57 1.08 16.62 -9.11
N GLY A 58 2.18 16.16 -9.71
CA GLY A 58 3.37 16.95 -10.01
C GLY A 58 4.71 16.31 -9.61
N THR A 59 4.76 15.44 -8.60
CA THR A 59 6.05 14.85 -8.17
C THR A 59 6.56 13.76 -9.12
N MET A 60 5.67 12.92 -9.65
CA MET A 60 6.04 11.80 -10.53
C MET A 60 6.39 12.23 -11.97
N THR A 61 5.91 13.40 -12.37
CA THR A 61 6.06 13.97 -13.72
C THR A 61 7.07 15.12 -13.78
N ASP A 62 7.60 15.58 -12.65
CA ASP A 62 8.67 16.59 -12.65
C ASP A 62 10.01 15.93 -12.99
N ASP A 63 10.51 16.20 -14.19
CA ASP A 63 11.80 15.72 -14.69
C ASP A 63 12.97 16.12 -13.78
N ARG A 64 12.84 17.20 -12.98
CA ARG A 64 13.87 17.63 -12.02
C ARG A 64 14.03 16.65 -10.86
N LEU A 65 12.97 15.90 -10.53
CA LEU A 65 13.00 14.88 -9.48
C LEU A 65 13.56 13.55 -10.01
N GLY A 66 13.57 13.34 -11.34
CA GLY A 66 14.23 12.20 -11.97
C GLY A 66 13.68 10.84 -11.56
N ILE A 67 12.47 10.78 -10.99
CA ILE A 67 11.88 9.55 -10.43
C ILE A 67 11.76 8.48 -11.51
N GLN A 68 11.34 8.85 -12.72
CA GLN A 68 11.24 7.93 -13.86
C GLN A 68 12.61 7.35 -14.24
N ALA A 69 13.67 8.17 -14.23
CA ALA A 69 15.02 7.71 -14.51
C ALA A 69 15.56 6.78 -13.43
N ALA A 70 15.28 7.08 -12.15
CA ALA A 70 15.65 6.22 -11.02
C ALA A 70 14.94 4.87 -11.07
N ILE A 71 13.62 4.86 -11.35
CA ILE A 71 12.85 3.62 -11.53
C ILE A 71 13.40 2.81 -12.71
N ASN A 72 13.71 3.44 -13.84
CA ASN A 72 14.28 2.75 -15.00
C ASN A 72 15.68 2.18 -14.75
N GLN A 73 16.52 2.85 -13.93
CA GLN A 73 17.82 2.30 -13.54
C GLN A 73 17.68 1.13 -12.55
N PHE A 74 16.63 1.15 -11.73
CA PHE A 74 16.35 0.13 -10.73
C PHE A 74 15.71 -1.13 -11.35
N LEU A 75 14.79 -0.94 -12.30
CA LEU A 75 14.13 -2.01 -13.05
C LEU A 75 15.01 -2.44 -14.23
N THR A 76 16.05 -3.22 -13.94
CA THR A 76 16.85 -3.90 -14.97
C THR A 76 16.16 -5.18 -15.45
N PRO A 77 16.50 -5.71 -16.64
CA PRO A 77 15.87 -6.92 -17.18
C PRO A 77 15.94 -8.17 -16.28
N ASP A 78 16.95 -8.24 -15.41
CA ASP A 78 17.16 -9.35 -14.46
C ASP A 78 16.57 -9.06 -13.07
N THR A 79 15.91 -7.90 -12.90
CA THR A 79 15.28 -7.51 -11.65
C THR A 79 13.90 -8.18 -11.53
N ASP A 80 13.77 -9.15 -10.63
CA ASP A 80 12.47 -9.74 -10.23
C ASP A 80 11.73 -8.81 -9.25
N VAL A 81 11.52 -7.54 -9.61
CA VAL A 81 10.81 -6.54 -8.81
C VAL A 81 9.67 -5.96 -9.62
N PHE A 82 8.46 -6.02 -9.06
CA PHE A 82 7.29 -5.33 -9.59
C PHE A 82 7.08 -4.02 -8.84
N VAL A 83 6.87 -2.92 -9.56
CA VAL A 83 6.58 -1.60 -8.99
C VAL A 83 5.11 -1.28 -9.21
N ASP A 84 4.35 -1.22 -8.12
CA ASP A 84 2.95 -0.76 -8.14
C ASP A 84 2.89 0.73 -7.80
N LEU A 85 2.43 1.55 -8.75
CA LEU A 85 2.37 3.01 -8.66
C LEU A 85 0.93 3.50 -8.43
N SER A 86 0.69 4.16 -7.30
CA SER A 86 -0.59 4.82 -7.00
C SER A 86 -0.40 6.29 -6.66
N LEU A 87 -1.38 7.11 -7.02
CA LEU A 87 -1.48 8.51 -6.58
C LEU A 87 -2.55 8.61 -5.52
N ASP A 88 -2.19 9.15 -4.36
CA ASP A 88 -3.11 9.33 -3.25
C ASP A 88 -2.92 10.68 -2.57
N ILE A 89 -3.91 11.05 -1.76
CA ILE A 89 -3.79 12.23 -0.90
C ILE A 89 -2.82 11.95 0.25
N ARG A 90 -2.12 13.00 0.66
CA ARG A 90 -1.03 12.89 1.63
C ARG A 90 -1.39 12.19 2.94
N SER A 91 -2.57 12.46 3.50
CA SER A 91 -3.02 11.83 4.75
C SER A 91 -3.18 10.32 4.63
N GLU A 92 -3.63 9.85 3.47
CA GLU A 92 -3.78 8.42 3.19
C GLU A 92 -2.41 7.77 2.97
N LEU A 93 -1.48 8.45 2.31
CA LEU A 93 -0.13 7.93 2.11
C LEU A 93 0.65 7.77 3.42
N GLU A 94 0.58 8.77 4.30
CA GLU A 94 1.22 8.69 5.62
C GLU A 94 0.65 7.52 6.43
N ARG A 95 -0.67 7.28 6.34
CA ARG A 95 -1.33 6.14 6.98
C ARG A 95 -0.92 4.80 6.35
N GLN A 96 -0.91 4.70 5.02
CA GLN A 96 -0.57 3.47 4.31
C GLN A 96 0.86 3.00 4.61
N VAL A 97 1.81 3.93 4.78
CA VAL A 97 3.19 3.60 5.22
C VAL A 97 3.20 3.14 6.67
N ALA A 98 2.50 3.84 7.57
CA ALA A 98 2.43 3.47 8.98
C ALA A 98 1.78 2.09 9.20
N ASP A 99 0.80 1.75 8.38
CA ASP A 99 0.07 0.47 8.41
C ASP A 99 0.82 -0.66 7.67
N GLY A 100 1.91 -0.37 6.97
CA GLY A 100 2.71 -1.34 6.21
C GLY A 100 2.09 -1.80 4.87
N GLU A 101 1.06 -1.08 4.40
CA GLU A 101 0.36 -1.32 3.13
C GLU A 101 1.21 -0.84 1.93
N ARG A 102 2.08 0.15 2.16
CA ARG A 102 3.05 0.68 1.18
C ARG A 102 4.46 0.63 1.71
N ASP A 103 5.39 0.20 0.86
CA ASP A 103 6.81 0.10 1.22
C ASP A 103 7.52 1.45 1.08
N VAL A 104 7.14 2.25 0.08
CA VAL A 104 7.77 3.55 -0.20
C VAL A 104 6.72 4.58 -0.61
N VAL A 105 6.87 5.81 -0.09
CA VAL A 105 6.09 6.98 -0.52
C VAL A 105 7.03 8.10 -0.94
N ILE A 106 6.75 8.72 -2.10
CA ILE A 106 7.52 9.86 -2.60
C ILE A 106 6.64 11.11 -2.65
N GLY A 107 7.05 12.18 -1.97
CA GLY A 107 6.25 13.40 -1.91
C GLY A 107 6.64 14.47 -0.90
N PRO A 108 6.04 15.69 -0.95
CA PRO A 108 6.06 16.65 0.15
C PRO A 108 5.36 16.13 1.41
N LEU A 109 6.09 15.30 2.18
CA LEU A 109 5.68 14.80 3.49
C LEU A 109 6.13 15.80 4.56
N SER A 110 5.23 16.29 5.42
CA SER A 110 5.65 17.19 6.53
C SER A 110 6.13 16.45 7.76
N ARG A 111 6.07 15.11 7.79
CA ARG A 111 6.52 14.32 8.94
C ARG A 111 7.16 13.02 8.46
N LYS A 112 8.36 12.72 9.00
CA LYS A 112 8.91 11.36 8.94
C LYS A 112 8.01 10.46 9.77
N ALA A 113 7.35 9.49 9.13
CA ALA A 113 6.62 8.47 9.87
C ALA A 113 7.63 7.68 10.74
N PRO A 114 7.28 7.31 11.98
CA PRO A 114 8.15 6.50 12.82
C PRO A 114 8.50 5.21 12.09
N GLY A 115 9.79 4.95 11.84
CA GLY A 115 10.25 3.76 11.11
C GLY A 115 10.69 3.99 9.66
N VAL A 116 10.59 5.22 9.14
CA VAL A 116 11.07 5.56 7.78
C VAL A 116 12.45 6.19 7.85
N VAL A 117 13.44 5.53 7.21
CA VAL A 117 14.85 5.99 7.12
C VAL A 117 14.99 7.02 6.01
#